data_AF-A0A7Y2AWA0-F1
#
_entry.id   AF-A0A7Y2AWA0-F1
#
_cell.length_a   1.000
_cell.length_b   1.000
_cell.length_c   1.000
_cell.angle_alpha   90.00
_cell.angle_beta   90.00
_cell.angle_gamma   90.00
#
_symmetry.space_group_name_H-M   'P 1'
#
loop_
_entity.id
_entity.type
_entity.pdbx_description
1 polymer ?
#
loop_
_entity_poly.entity_id
_entity_poly.type
_entity_poly.pdbx_seq_one_letter_code
_entity_poly.pdbx_strand_id
1 'polypeptide(L)'
;MGNSMGGIIGALIAERHGEVYDAVLAAGAAIRLDVKHGPLSLNFDPKIPILFLTNRSEIDGPRDYVERSSQATVPAALWRVDRDGHVNVNDPERLAAIRALEHYLDHGELARHKDGTIAVAANSTARFFENRAEGTIAGVTANHGNIFTSLVPADLEQLGIEPGDHFLLTVGEHTVQVLLGSNYGDVERGEWIGIMRAEGVLMIARNRESACKTLACAMGSTVVISPLPGHAGQ
;
A
#
# COMPACT_ATOMS: atom_id res chain seq x y z
N MET A 1 -6.76 -12.79 -13.27
CA MET A 1 -6.19 -11.57 -12.66
C MET A 1 -7.36 -10.71 -12.24
N GLY A 2 -7.49 -10.37 -10.96
CA GLY A 2 -8.50 -9.42 -10.51
C GLY A 2 -7.95 -8.01 -10.72
N ASN A 3 -8.60 -7.20 -11.55
CA ASN A 3 -8.32 -5.78 -11.58
C ASN A 3 -8.91 -5.17 -10.30
N SER A 4 -8.19 -4.27 -9.64
CA SER A 4 -8.73 -3.57 -8.47
C SER A 4 -9.95 -2.75 -8.88
N MET A 5 -11.13 -3.20 -8.46
CA MET A 5 -12.43 -2.56 -8.76
C MET A 5 -12.92 -1.66 -7.63
N GLY A 6 -12.19 -1.58 -6.51
CA GLY A 6 -12.65 -0.89 -5.30
C GLY A 6 -13.01 0.57 -5.54
N GLY A 7 -12.22 1.30 -6.33
CA GLY A 7 -12.50 2.69 -6.68
C GLY A 7 -13.75 2.86 -7.54
N ILE A 8 -13.97 1.95 -8.49
CA ILE A 8 -15.13 1.98 -9.39
C ILE A 8 -16.40 1.65 -8.62
N ILE A 9 -16.36 0.63 -7.76
CA ILE A 9 -17.49 0.27 -6.90
C ILE A 9 -17.85 1.48 -6.01
N GLY A 10 -16.86 2.10 -5.38
CA GLY A 10 -17.09 3.29 -4.55
C GLY A 10 -17.73 4.44 -5.35
N ALA A 11 -17.20 4.76 -6.53
CA ALA A 11 -17.77 5.79 -7.40
C ALA A 11 -19.21 5.46 -7.83
N LEU A 12 -19.51 4.21 -8.20
CA LEU A 12 -20.86 3.79 -8.56
C LEU A 12 -21.84 3.88 -7.39
N ILE A 13 -21.41 3.54 -6.17
CA ILE A 13 -22.21 3.73 -4.96
C ILE A 13 -22.52 5.23 -4.78
N ALA A 14 -21.49 6.08 -4.88
CA ALA A 14 -21.67 7.52 -4.70
C ALA A 14 -22.59 8.16 -5.75
N GLU A 15 -22.59 7.65 -6.98
CA GLU A 15 -23.43 8.15 -8.08
C GLU A 15 -24.87 7.63 -8.06
N ARG A 16 -25.11 6.41 -7.54
CA ARG A 16 -26.36 5.67 -7.79
C ARG A 16 -27.10 5.19 -6.55
N HIS A 17 -26.46 5.17 -5.39
CA HIS A 17 -26.98 4.53 -4.18
C HIS A 17 -26.98 5.47 -2.97
N GLY A 18 -27.16 6.77 -3.19
CA GLY A 18 -27.23 7.79 -2.14
C GLY A 18 -28.44 7.66 -1.21
N GLU A 19 -29.41 6.81 -1.56
CA GLU A 19 -30.55 6.46 -0.72
C GLU A 19 -30.22 5.41 0.36
N VAL A 20 -29.10 4.69 0.22
CA VAL A 20 -28.67 3.62 1.14
C VAL A 20 -27.43 4.02 1.95
N TYR A 21 -26.58 4.88 1.38
CA TYR A 21 -25.31 5.27 1.97
C TYR A 21 -25.22 6.78 2.10
N ASP A 22 -24.65 7.25 3.20
CA ASP A 22 -24.46 8.69 3.44
C ASP A 22 -23.13 9.21 2.88
N ALA A 23 -22.10 8.36 2.80
CA ALA A 23 -20.77 8.71 2.32
C ALA A 23 -19.98 7.49 1.83
N VAL A 24 -18.94 7.72 1.03
CA VAL A 24 -18.05 6.66 0.51
C VAL A 24 -16.58 6.99 0.77
N LEU A 25 -15.86 6.07 1.42
CA LEU A 25 -14.40 6.04 1.44
C LEU A 25 -13.89 4.99 0.46
N ALA A 26 -13.18 5.44 -0.59
CA ALA A 26 -12.47 4.58 -1.52
C ALA A 26 -10.98 4.54 -1.14
N ALA A 27 -10.61 3.64 -0.21
CA ALA A 27 -9.25 3.52 0.33
C ALA A 27 -8.37 2.54 -0.46
N GLY A 28 -7.16 2.95 -0.81
CA GLY A 28 -6.23 2.20 -1.66
C GLY A 28 -6.84 1.86 -3.02
N ALA A 29 -7.75 2.72 -3.48
CA ALA A 29 -8.58 2.46 -4.63
C ALA A 29 -7.89 2.92 -5.91
N ALA A 30 -7.63 1.98 -6.82
CA ALA A 30 -7.37 2.29 -8.22
C ALA A 30 -8.71 2.35 -8.98
N ILE A 31 -8.84 3.31 -9.90
CA ILE A 31 -9.86 3.30 -10.93
C ILE A 31 -9.16 2.89 -12.22
N ARG A 32 -9.27 1.61 -12.58
CA ARG A 32 -8.63 1.05 -13.79
C ARG A 32 -9.65 0.30 -14.63
N LEU A 33 -10.49 1.03 -15.35
CA LEU A 33 -11.24 0.48 -16.47
C LEU A 33 -11.53 1.56 -17.52
N ASP A 34 -11.34 1.22 -18.80
CA ASP A 34 -11.88 1.95 -19.95
C ASP A 34 -13.36 1.53 -20.13
N VAL A 35 -14.24 1.88 -19.18
CA VAL A 35 -15.69 1.61 -19.32
C VAL A 35 -16.36 2.79 -20.00
N LYS A 36 -16.01 3.04 -21.26
CA LYS A 36 -16.72 4.08 -22.04
C LYS A 36 -18.19 3.73 -22.24
N HIS A 37 -18.55 2.45 -22.30
CA HIS A 37 -19.93 1.99 -22.50
C HIS A 37 -20.21 0.68 -21.73
N GLY A 38 -21.20 0.68 -20.83
CA GLY A 38 -21.63 -0.51 -20.09
C GLY A 38 -22.26 -0.19 -18.72
N PRO A 39 -22.78 -1.20 -17.99
CA PRO A 39 -23.44 -0.98 -16.70
C PRO A 39 -22.53 -0.38 -15.63
N LEU A 40 -21.20 -0.46 -15.81
CA LEU A 40 -20.17 0.09 -14.92
C LEU A 40 -19.66 1.47 -15.36
N SER A 41 -20.32 2.15 -16.30
CA SER A 41 -19.92 3.49 -16.72
C SER A 41 -20.18 4.52 -15.63
N LEU A 42 -19.20 5.39 -15.38
CA LEU A 42 -19.30 6.50 -14.43
C LEU A 42 -19.88 7.72 -15.13
N ASN A 43 -20.79 8.42 -14.45
CA ASN A 43 -21.36 9.69 -14.94
C ASN A 43 -20.65 10.92 -14.34
N PHE A 44 -19.76 10.71 -13.36
CA PHE A 44 -18.98 11.76 -12.69
C PHE A 44 -19.86 12.77 -11.94
N ASP A 45 -21.04 12.35 -11.51
CA ASP A 45 -22.01 13.17 -10.78
C ASP A 45 -22.42 12.50 -9.46
N PRO A 46 -21.49 12.40 -8.49
CA PRO A 46 -21.76 11.84 -7.18
C PRO A 46 -22.90 12.59 -6.47
N LYS A 47 -23.78 11.82 -5.84
CA LYS A 47 -24.95 12.27 -5.07
C LYS A 47 -24.68 12.35 -3.58
N ILE A 48 -23.66 11.64 -3.13
CA ILE A 48 -23.14 11.63 -1.76
C ILE A 48 -21.64 11.87 -1.77
N PRO A 49 -21.05 12.38 -0.67
CA PRO A 49 -19.62 12.63 -0.59
C PRO A 49 -18.82 11.34 -0.81
N ILE A 50 -17.84 11.43 -1.71
CA ILE A 50 -16.85 10.39 -1.94
C ILE A 50 -15.44 10.95 -1.76
N LEU A 51 -14.64 10.25 -0.96
CA LEU A 51 -13.22 10.55 -0.74
C LEU A 51 -12.38 9.37 -1.23
N PHE A 52 -11.49 9.67 -2.19
CA PHE A 52 -10.46 8.74 -2.63
C PHE A 52 -9.21 8.92 -1.78
N LEU A 53 -8.84 7.90 -1.01
CA LEU A 53 -7.58 7.85 -0.26
C LEU A 53 -6.66 6.91 -1.02
N THR A 54 -5.72 7.44 -1.80
CA THR A 54 -4.97 6.65 -2.78
C THR A 54 -3.47 6.91 -2.73
N ASN A 55 -2.71 5.86 -3.00
CA ASN A 55 -1.26 5.89 -3.14
C ASN A 55 -0.84 6.64 -4.40
N ARG A 56 0.36 7.23 -4.36
CA ARG A 56 0.96 7.93 -5.51
C ARG A 56 0.96 7.07 -6.79
N SER A 57 1.27 5.78 -6.68
CA SER A 57 1.32 4.85 -7.81
C SER A 57 -0.05 4.48 -8.40
N GLU A 58 -1.16 4.83 -7.74
CA GLU A 58 -2.54 4.49 -8.15
C GLU A 58 -3.45 5.72 -8.33
N ILE A 59 -2.85 6.92 -8.38
CA ILE A 59 -3.56 8.20 -8.29
C ILE A 59 -4.31 8.60 -9.57
N ASP A 60 -3.87 8.15 -10.75
CA ASP A 60 -4.33 8.73 -12.02
C ASP A 60 -5.85 8.59 -12.24
N GLY A 61 -6.41 7.43 -11.95
CA GLY A 61 -7.85 7.18 -12.08
C GLY A 61 -8.70 8.00 -11.10
N PRO A 62 -8.42 7.95 -9.78
CA PRO A 62 -9.06 8.84 -8.80
C PRO A 62 -8.93 10.33 -9.13
N ARG A 63 -7.78 10.77 -9.66
CA ARG A 63 -7.56 12.16 -10.09
C ARG A 63 -8.47 12.55 -11.24
N ASP A 64 -8.55 11.73 -12.29
CA ASP A 64 -9.47 11.96 -13.43
C ASP A 64 -10.92 12.05 -12.94
N TYR A 65 -11.35 11.16 -12.04
CA TYR A 65 -12.69 11.21 -11.49
C TYR A 65 -13.00 12.52 -10.74
N VAL A 66 -12.07 12.97 -9.89
CA VAL A 66 -12.21 14.19 -9.09
C VAL A 66 -12.22 15.45 -9.96
N GLU A 67 -11.42 15.47 -11.02
CA GLU A 67 -11.41 16.56 -12.00
C GLU A 67 -12.75 16.63 -12.76
N ARG A 68 -13.26 15.50 -13.23
CA ARG A 68 -14.50 15.42 -14.00
C ARG A 68 -15.76 15.64 -13.18
N SER A 69 -15.74 15.30 -11.89
CA SER A 69 -16.84 15.57 -10.95
C SER A 69 -16.75 16.95 -10.29
N SER A 70 -15.86 17.83 -10.74
CA SER A 70 -15.66 19.15 -10.13
C SER A 70 -16.88 20.07 -10.15
N GLN A 71 -17.82 19.83 -11.08
CA GLN A 71 -19.08 20.56 -11.24
C GLN A 71 -20.30 19.77 -10.72
N ALA A 72 -20.09 18.60 -10.12
CA ALA A 72 -21.16 17.83 -9.53
C ALA A 72 -21.78 18.57 -8.34
N THR A 73 -23.00 18.18 -7.96
CA THR A 73 -23.66 18.77 -6.78
C THR A 73 -22.87 18.48 -5.50
N VAL A 74 -22.26 17.30 -5.42
CA VAL A 74 -21.37 16.90 -4.32
C VAL A 74 -20.02 16.52 -4.91
N PRO A 75 -19.09 17.46 -5.14
CA PRO A 75 -17.81 17.16 -5.78
C PRO A 75 -16.99 16.14 -4.99
N ALA A 76 -16.31 15.24 -5.70
CA ALA A 76 -15.42 14.27 -5.07
C ALA A 76 -14.18 14.94 -4.45
N ALA A 77 -13.58 14.25 -3.47
CA ALA A 77 -12.32 14.61 -2.82
C ALA A 77 -11.23 13.54 -3.06
N LEU A 78 -9.98 13.99 -3.06
CA LEU A 78 -8.78 13.18 -3.24
C LEU A 78 -7.75 13.50 -2.16
N TRP A 79 -7.45 12.49 -1.34
CA TRP A 79 -6.35 12.53 -0.40
C TRP A 79 -5.23 11.61 -0.90
N ARG A 80 -4.10 12.20 -1.26
CA ARG A 80 -2.93 11.47 -1.75
C ARG A 80 -2.10 10.96 -0.58
N VAL A 81 -1.74 9.70 -0.61
CA VAL A 81 -0.70 9.11 0.25
C VAL A 81 0.59 9.03 -0.55
N ASP A 82 1.65 9.71 -0.10
CA ASP A 82 2.95 9.77 -0.75
C ASP A 82 3.80 8.54 -0.47
N ARG A 83 3.24 7.37 -0.76
CA ARG A 83 3.90 6.07 -0.73
C ARG A 83 3.44 5.27 -1.94
N ASP A 84 4.35 4.51 -2.53
CA ASP A 84 4.03 3.59 -3.62
C ASP A 84 3.48 2.26 -3.08
N GLY A 85 2.86 1.51 -3.98
CA GLY A 85 2.37 0.16 -3.72
C GLY A 85 0.85 0.03 -3.78
N HIS A 86 0.40 -1.20 -4.06
CA HIS A 86 -1.01 -1.51 -4.22
C HIS A 86 -1.74 -1.51 -2.87
N VAL A 87 -2.75 -0.64 -2.72
CA VAL A 87 -3.53 -0.50 -1.47
C VAL A 87 -2.63 -0.26 -0.25
N ASN A 88 -1.53 0.48 -0.42
CA ASN A 88 -0.55 0.71 0.63
C ASN A 88 -0.97 1.91 1.50
N VAL A 89 -2.11 1.80 2.20
CA VAL A 89 -2.64 2.82 3.13
C VAL A 89 -2.85 2.22 4.51
N ASN A 90 -2.50 2.95 5.57
CA ASN A 90 -2.57 2.48 6.96
C ASN A 90 -3.85 2.91 7.68
N ASP A 91 -4.08 2.36 8.87
CA ASP A 91 -5.28 2.64 9.67
C ASP A 91 -5.40 4.09 10.13
N PRO A 92 -4.34 4.78 10.61
CA PRO A 92 -4.41 6.22 10.88
C PRO A 92 -4.91 7.05 9.70
N GLU A 93 -4.47 6.76 8.47
CA GLU A 93 -4.90 7.45 7.26
C GLU A 93 -6.38 7.19 6.95
N ARG A 94 -6.81 5.92 7.05
CA ARG A 94 -8.21 5.53 6.88
C ARG A 94 -9.10 6.22 7.90
N LEU A 95 -8.70 6.24 9.17
CA LEU A 95 -9.43 6.89 10.24
C LEU A 95 -9.52 8.40 10.02
N ALA A 96 -8.44 9.05 9.60
CA ALA A 96 -8.45 10.48 9.27
C ALA A 96 -9.41 10.79 8.11
N ALA A 97 -9.47 9.92 7.10
CA ALA A 97 -10.39 10.06 5.97
C ALA A 97 -11.85 9.83 6.38
N ILE A 98 -12.14 8.82 7.21
CA ILE A 98 -13.49 8.59 7.77
C ILE A 98 -13.96 9.81 8.55
N ARG A 99 -13.12 10.34 9.45
CA ARG A 99 -13.46 11.54 10.24
C ARG A 99 -13.73 12.76 9.38
N ALA A 100 -13.08 12.88 8.22
CA ALA A 100 -13.35 13.97 7.29
C ALA A 100 -14.70 13.82 6.59
N LEU A 101 -15.10 12.59 6.25
CA LEU A 101 -16.43 12.31 5.73
C LEU A 101 -17.51 12.57 6.79
N GLU A 102 -17.30 12.13 8.03
CA GLU A 102 -18.19 12.45 9.17
C GLU A 102 -18.33 13.97 9.34
N HIS A 103 -17.21 14.70 9.34
CA HIS A 103 -17.22 16.16 9.42
C HIS A 103 -18.02 16.81 8.29
N TYR A 104 -17.89 16.31 7.06
CA TYR A 104 -18.69 16.78 5.93
C TYR A 104 -20.18 16.52 6.12
N LEU A 105 -20.58 15.37 6.66
CA LEU A 105 -22.00 15.07 6.92
C LEU A 105 -22.60 16.05 7.93
N ASP A 106 -21.82 16.45 8.93
CA ASP A 106 -22.26 17.38 9.97
C ASP A 106 -22.21 18.86 9.54
N HIS A 107 -21.23 19.26 8.71
CA HIS A 107 -20.90 20.67 8.46
C HIS A 107 -20.89 21.07 6.97
N GLY A 108 -20.93 20.12 6.04
CA GLY A 108 -20.85 20.37 4.60
C GLY A 108 -19.46 20.72 4.07
N GLU A 109 -18.41 20.60 4.89
CA GLU A 109 -17.04 20.97 4.53
C GLU A 109 -16.13 19.75 4.38
N LEU A 110 -15.42 19.65 3.25
CA LEU A 110 -14.43 18.61 2.99
C LEU A 110 -13.22 19.17 2.25
N ALA A 111 -12.03 18.90 2.77
CA ALA A 111 -10.79 19.21 2.08
C ALA A 111 -10.69 18.37 0.80
N ARG A 112 -10.96 18.99 -0.36
CA ARG A 112 -11.03 18.32 -1.66
C ARG A 112 -9.70 17.76 -2.13
N HIS A 113 -8.60 18.43 -1.82
CA HIS A 113 -7.26 17.99 -2.15
C HIS A 113 -6.38 18.12 -0.90
N LYS A 114 -5.78 17.01 -0.48
CA LYS A 114 -4.94 16.98 0.71
C LYS A 114 -3.84 15.92 0.58
N ASP A 115 -2.69 16.21 1.18
CA ASP A 115 -1.75 15.15 1.54
C ASP A 115 -2.30 14.37 2.75
N GLY A 116 -2.75 13.15 2.47
CA GLY A 116 -3.29 12.22 3.45
C GLY A 116 -2.23 11.37 4.14
N THR A 117 -0.93 11.55 3.84
CA THR A 117 0.14 10.71 4.36
C THR A 117 0.28 10.85 5.87
N ILE A 118 0.19 9.74 6.59
CA ILE A 118 0.50 9.67 8.02
C ILE A 118 1.57 8.60 8.20
N ALA A 119 2.78 9.03 8.53
CA ALA A 119 3.89 8.14 8.79
C ALA A 119 3.66 7.36 10.09
N VAL A 120 3.78 6.03 10.03
CA VAL A 120 3.88 5.16 11.20
C VAL A 120 5.36 4.92 11.44
N ALA A 121 5.97 5.76 12.27
CA ALA A 121 7.36 5.59 12.64
C ALA A 121 7.48 4.56 13.76
N ALA A 122 7.97 3.37 13.43
CA ALA A 122 8.46 2.42 14.41
C ALA A 122 9.95 2.67 14.64
N ASN A 123 10.38 2.65 15.91
CA ASN A 123 11.80 2.67 16.23
C ASN A 123 12.42 1.33 15.84
N SER A 124 13.62 1.37 15.26
CA SER A 124 14.38 0.15 15.03
C SER A 124 14.60 -0.60 16.33
N THR A 125 14.35 -1.91 16.28
CA THR A 125 14.76 -2.86 17.32
C THR A 125 15.83 -3.83 16.79
N ALA A 126 16.36 -3.56 15.59
CA ALA A 126 17.29 -4.46 14.94
C ALA A 126 18.66 -4.44 15.65
N ARG A 127 19.33 -5.58 15.64
CA ARG A 127 20.74 -5.66 16.06
C ARG A 127 21.63 -5.56 14.84
N PHE A 128 22.57 -4.63 14.87
CA PHE A 128 23.50 -4.42 13.76
C PHE A 128 24.87 -5.05 14.04
N PHE A 129 25.42 -5.75 13.06
CA PHE A 129 26.77 -6.28 13.07
C PHE A 129 27.26 -6.51 11.65
N GLU A 130 28.53 -6.20 11.37
CA GLU A 130 29.20 -6.52 10.10
C GLU A 130 28.41 -6.18 8.83
N ASN A 131 27.79 -4.98 8.80
CA ASN A 131 26.92 -4.52 7.71
C ASN A 131 25.68 -5.41 7.47
N ARG A 132 25.09 -5.90 8.56
CA ARG A 132 23.85 -6.67 8.59
C ARG A 132 22.92 -6.11 9.65
N ALA A 133 21.63 -6.34 9.46
CA ALA A 133 20.60 -6.07 10.45
C ALA A 133 19.86 -7.37 10.78
N GLU A 134 19.83 -7.73 12.05
CA GLU A 134 19.07 -8.85 12.59
C GLU A 134 17.76 -8.37 13.19
N GLY A 135 16.66 -8.99 12.78
CA GLY A 135 15.33 -8.81 13.34
C GLY A 135 14.63 -10.16 13.52
N THR A 136 13.30 -10.10 13.63
CA THR A 136 12.45 -11.28 13.80
C THR A 136 11.27 -11.28 12.84
N ILE A 137 10.74 -12.46 12.52
CA ILE A 137 9.46 -12.60 11.83
C ILE A 137 8.33 -12.28 12.81
N ALA A 138 7.69 -11.13 12.62
CA ALA A 138 6.59 -10.65 13.45
C ALA A 138 5.24 -11.31 13.10
N GLY A 139 5.09 -11.81 11.87
CA GLY A 139 3.87 -12.49 11.45
C GLY A 139 3.95 -13.11 10.07
N VAL A 140 3.01 -14.01 9.76
CA VAL A 140 2.90 -14.68 8.46
C VAL A 140 1.46 -14.65 8.01
N THR A 141 1.20 -14.25 6.75
CA THR A 141 -0.17 -14.28 6.22
C THR A 141 -0.64 -15.72 6.01
N ALA A 142 -1.79 -16.09 6.58
CA ALA A 142 -2.29 -17.46 6.52
C ALA A 142 -2.49 -18.00 5.08
N ASN A 143 -2.96 -17.13 4.17
CA ASN A 143 -3.38 -17.56 2.83
C ASN A 143 -2.25 -17.53 1.79
N HIS A 144 -1.26 -16.65 1.95
CA HIS A 144 -0.20 -16.45 0.96
C HIS A 144 1.18 -16.81 1.51
N GLY A 145 1.37 -16.78 2.82
CA GLY A 145 2.66 -17.03 3.47
C GLY A 145 3.68 -15.93 3.22
N ASN A 146 3.21 -14.68 3.08
CA ASN A 146 4.07 -13.50 3.13
C ASN A 146 4.54 -13.31 4.57
N ILE A 147 5.75 -12.82 4.74
CA ILE A 147 6.44 -12.66 6.02
C ILE A 147 6.45 -11.18 6.37
N PHE A 148 5.91 -10.81 7.53
CA PHE A 148 6.14 -9.49 8.12
C PHE A 148 7.30 -9.59 9.10
N THR A 149 8.25 -8.68 8.98
CA THR A 149 9.44 -8.63 9.84
C THR A 149 9.31 -7.52 10.88
N SER A 150 10.20 -7.52 11.88
CA SER A 150 10.39 -6.39 12.78
C SER A 150 11.28 -5.29 12.19
N LEU A 151 11.74 -5.45 10.94
CA LEU A 151 12.64 -4.49 10.29
C LEU A 151 11.84 -3.31 9.76
N VAL A 152 12.37 -2.11 9.95
CA VAL A 152 11.74 -0.82 9.66
C VAL A 152 12.56 -0.05 8.62
N PRO A 153 12.04 1.02 7.97
CA PRO A 153 12.79 1.77 6.95
C PRO A 153 14.21 2.15 7.37
N ALA A 154 14.37 2.64 8.61
CA ALA A 154 15.66 3.04 9.17
C ALA A 154 16.70 1.90 9.17
N ASP A 155 16.28 0.63 9.25
CA ASP A 155 17.20 -0.50 9.20
C ASP A 155 17.79 -0.70 7.80
N LEU A 156 16.97 -0.51 6.77
CA LEU A 156 17.41 -0.61 5.38
C LEU A 156 18.29 0.60 5.01
N GLU A 157 17.89 1.80 5.45
CA GLU A 157 18.66 3.03 5.28
C GLU A 157 20.04 2.93 5.93
N GLN A 158 20.13 2.38 7.14
CA GLN A 158 21.41 2.18 7.83
C GLN A 158 22.34 1.19 7.10
N LEU A 159 21.78 0.27 6.32
CA LEU A 159 22.52 -0.65 5.46
C LEU A 159 22.78 -0.09 4.05
N GLY A 160 22.26 1.10 3.72
CA GLY A 160 22.34 1.68 2.38
C GLY A 160 21.57 0.88 1.32
N ILE A 161 20.48 0.21 1.71
CA ILE A 161 19.59 -0.50 0.79
C ILE A 161 18.46 0.45 0.38
N GLU A 162 18.41 0.82 -0.89
CA GLU A 162 17.41 1.74 -1.44
C GLU A 162 16.35 1.01 -2.28
N PRO A 163 15.16 1.60 -2.49
CA PRO A 163 14.17 1.04 -3.39
C PRO A 163 14.74 0.80 -4.80
N GLY A 164 14.57 -0.41 -5.33
CA GLY A 164 15.18 -0.87 -6.57
C GLY A 164 16.43 -1.73 -6.37
N ASP A 165 17.05 -1.70 -5.19
CA ASP A 165 18.21 -2.54 -4.89
C ASP A 165 17.82 -3.98 -4.60
N HIS A 166 18.79 -4.86 -4.78
CA HIS A 166 18.72 -6.21 -4.25
C HIS A 166 19.51 -6.33 -2.95
N PHE A 167 18.97 -7.08 -2.01
CA PHE A 167 19.63 -7.40 -0.75
C PHE A 167 19.54 -8.91 -0.48
N LEU A 168 20.35 -9.40 0.44
CA LEU A 168 20.30 -10.78 0.90
C LEU A 168 19.42 -10.87 2.15
N LEU A 169 18.54 -11.86 2.17
CA LEU A 169 17.72 -12.23 3.31
C LEU A 169 18.13 -13.64 3.76
N THR A 170 18.47 -13.78 5.03
CA THR A 170 18.81 -15.06 5.65
C THR A 170 17.82 -15.41 6.75
N VAL A 171 17.28 -16.63 6.71
CA VAL A 171 16.42 -17.23 7.75
C VAL A 171 16.89 -18.67 7.98
N GLY A 172 17.44 -18.95 9.17
CA GLY A 172 18.10 -20.22 9.44
C GLY A 172 19.27 -20.45 8.47
N GLU A 173 19.27 -21.60 7.80
CA GLU A 173 20.29 -21.97 6.80
C GLU A 173 19.98 -21.44 5.38
N HIS A 174 18.82 -20.82 5.18
CA HIS A 174 18.38 -20.36 3.87
C HIS A 174 18.78 -18.91 3.65
N THR A 175 19.49 -18.64 2.55
CA THR A 175 19.78 -17.27 2.09
C THR A 175 19.23 -17.08 0.69
N VAL A 176 18.51 -15.98 0.48
CA VAL A 176 17.89 -15.63 -0.81
C VAL A 176 18.16 -14.17 -1.14
N GLN A 177 18.24 -13.87 -2.44
CA GLN A 177 18.31 -12.50 -2.94
C GLN A 177 16.89 -11.95 -3.10
N VAL A 178 16.66 -10.72 -2.65
CA VAL A 178 15.35 -10.07 -2.61
C VAL A 178 15.45 -8.69 -3.24
N LEU A 179 14.55 -8.36 -4.18
CA LEU A 179 14.40 -6.99 -4.68
C LEU A 179 13.61 -6.15 -3.67
N LEU A 180 14.09 -4.97 -3.28
CA LEU A 180 13.29 -3.99 -2.56
C LEU A 180 12.38 -3.24 -3.55
N GLY A 181 11.16 -3.73 -3.74
CA GLY A 181 10.19 -3.19 -4.69
C GLY A 181 8.98 -2.54 -4.01
N SER A 182 8.00 -2.19 -4.84
CA SER A 182 6.75 -1.53 -4.44
C SER A 182 5.54 -2.44 -4.54
N ASN A 183 5.56 -3.42 -5.45
CA ASN A 183 4.45 -4.32 -5.71
C ASN A 183 4.92 -5.64 -6.34
N TYR A 184 4.10 -6.69 -6.27
CA TYR A 184 4.44 -8.01 -6.80
C TYR A 184 4.76 -8.06 -8.30
N GLY A 185 4.33 -7.07 -9.08
CA GLY A 185 4.60 -6.96 -10.51
C GLY A 185 6.02 -6.51 -10.84
N ASP A 186 6.78 -6.05 -9.83
CA ASP A 186 8.17 -5.61 -10.01
C ASP A 186 9.14 -6.78 -10.19
N VAL A 187 8.70 -8.02 -9.90
CA VAL A 187 9.48 -9.25 -10.09
C VAL A 187 8.69 -10.32 -10.85
N GLU A 188 9.41 -11.23 -11.50
CA GLU A 188 8.81 -12.37 -12.17
C GLU A 188 8.12 -13.33 -11.20
N ARG A 189 7.32 -14.26 -11.73
CA ARG A 189 6.64 -15.27 -10.91
C ARG A 189 7.69 -16.15 -10.20
N GLY A 190 7.51 -16.35 -8.89
CA GLY A 190 8.40 -17.17 -8.06
C GLY A 190 9.56 -16.39 -7.46
N GLU A 191 9.85 -15.20 -7.97
CA GLU A 191 10.94 -14.35 -7.48
C GLU A 191 10.57 -13.63 -6.18
N TRP A 192 11.62 -13.20 -5.47
CA TRP A 192 11.54 -12.62 -4.14
C TRP A 192 11.41 -11.10 -4.18
N ILE A 193 10.53 -10.57 -3.34
CA ILE A 193 10.33 -9.13 -3.20
C ILE A 193 10.14 -8.72 -1.75
N GLY A 194 10.82 -7.65 -1.37
CA GLY A 194 10.61 -6.89 -0.14
C GLY A 194 9.75 -5.66 -0.47
N ILE A 195 8.75 -5.37 0.35
CA ILE A 195 7.87 -4.21 0.19
C ILE A 195 7.76 -3.51 1.54
N MET A 196 8.05 -2.21 1.56
CA MET A 196 7.78 -1.38 2.72
C MET A 196 6.28 -1.10 2.86
N ARG A 197 5.70 -1.62 3.94
CA ARG A 197 4.28 -1.53 4.20
C ARG A 197 3.90 -0.22 4.88
N ALA A 198 2.66 0.22 4.70
CA ALA A 198 2.10 1.43 5.29
C ALA A 198 2.17 1.42 6.83
N GLU A 199 2.23 0.23 7.42
CA GLU A 199 2.40 -0.01 8.86
C GLU A 199 3.85 0.22 9.34
N GLY A 200 4.79 0.58 8.45
CA GLY A 200 6.17 0.93 8.82
C GLY A 200 7.10 -0.28 8.94
N VAL A 201 6.74 -1.43 8.40
CA VAL A 201 7.53 -2.68 8.47
C VAL A 201 7.84 -3.25 7.10
N LEU A 202 8.97 -3.93 6.99
CA LEU A 202 9.36 -4.67 5.80
C LEU A 202 8.58 -5.98 5.72
N MET A 203 7.82 -6.16 4.64
CA MET A 203 7.21 -7.43 4.27
C MET A 203 8.04 -8.12 3.19
N ILE A 204 8.32 -9.40 3.37
CA ILE A 204 8.94 -10.27 2.36
C ILE A 204 7.88 -11.18 1.75
N ALA A 205 7.89 -11.31 0.42
CA ALA A 205 7.01 -12.21 -0.30
C ALA A 205 7.72 -12.87 -1.49
N ARG A 206 7.06 -13.89 -2.06
CA ARG A 206 7.41 -14.45 -3.37
C ARG A 206 6.22 -14.28 -4.31
N ASN A 207 6.46 -13.82 -5.53
CA ASN A 207 5.37 -13.53 -6.45
C ASN A 207 4.61 -14.82 -6.83
N ARG A 208 3.34 -14.93 -6.40
CA ARG A 208 2.47 -16.11 -6.55
C ARG A 208 2.99 -17.40 -5.89
N GLU A 209 3.86 -17.28 -4.89
CA GLU A 209 4.38 -18.38 -4.10
C GLU A 209 4.45 -18.02 -2.62
N SER A 210 4.67 -19.02 -1.78
CA SER A 210 4.73 -18.82 -0.33
C SER A 210 6.17 -18.63 0.15
N ALA A 211 6.52 -17.41 0.55
CA ALA A 211 7.84 -17.10 1.10
C ALA A 211 8.16 -17.94 2.34
N CYS A 212 7.23 -18.00 3.30
CA CYS A 212 7.47 -18.71 4.56
C CYS A 212 7.61 -20.22 4.39
N LYS A 213 6.81 -20.85 3.50
CA LYS A 213 6.98 -22.28 3.20
C LYS A 213 8.34 -22.56 2.56
N THR A 214 8.81 -21.69 1.67
CA THR A 214 10.12 -21.85 1.01
C THR A 214 11.29 -21.71 1.98
N LEU A 215 11.20 -20.79 2.94
CA LEU A 215 12.24 -20.59 3.95
C LEU A 215 12.07 -21.50 5.18
N ALA A 216 11.07 -22.38 5.19
CA ALA A 216 10.68 -23.19 6.36
C ALA A 216 10.57 -22.34 7.65
N CYS A 217 9.98 -21.15 7.51
CA CYS A 217 9.98 -20.11 8.54
C CYS A 217 8.81 -20.27 9.53
N ALA A 218 8.89 -19.58 10.67
CA ALA A 218 7.77 -19.40 11.58
C ALA A 218 7.79 -18.01 12.22
N MET A 219 6.68 -17.62 12.83
CA MET A 219 6.66 -16.43 13.68
C MET A 219 7.69 -16.56 14.81
N GLY A 220 8.44 -15.49 15.06
CA GLY A 220 9.54 -15.45 16.03
C GLY A 220 10.88 -15.96 15.49
N SER A 221 10.96 -16.52 14.27
CA SER A 221 12.24 -16.86 13.67
C SER A 221 13.11 -15.62 13.47
N THR A 222 14.41 -15.77 13.70
CA THR A 222 15.41 -14.74 13.37
C THR A 222 15.48 -14.55 11.86
N VAL A 223 15.55 -13.29 11.45
CA VAL A 223 15.77 -12.87 10.07
C VAL A 223 16.94 -11.91 10.03
N VAL A 224 17.85 -12.10 9.08
CA VAL A 224 19.00 -11.23 8.88
C VAL A 224 18.96 -10.67 7.47
N ILE A 225 19.14 -9.36 7.32
CA ILE A 225 19.33 -8.73 6.02
C ILE A 225 20.73 -8.14 5.89
N SER A 226 21.24 -8.12 4.67
CA SER A 226 22.49 -7.44 4.34
C SER A 226 22.47 -6.95 2.89
N PRO A 227 23.23 -5.89 2.55
CA PRO A 227 23.41 -5.48 1.16
C PRO A 227 23.99 -6.61 0.31
N LEU A 228 23.77 -6.56 -1.00
CA LEU A 228 24.43 -7.47 -1.91
C LEU A 228 25.95 -7.18 -1.96
N PRO A 229 26.84 -8.19 -2.04
CA PRO A 229 28.26 -7.96 -2.19
C PRO A 229 28.54 -7.15 -3.47
N GLY A 230 29.11 -5.95 -3.33
CA GLY A 230 29.42 -5.05 -4.45
C GLY A 230 28.64 -3.73 -4.47
N HIS A 231 27.63 -3.54 -3.59
CA HIS A 231 26.89 -2.28 -3.43
C HIS A 231 27.51 -1.30 -2.42
N ALA A 232 28.78 -1.47 -2.05
CA ALA A 232 29.50 -0.47 -1.26
C ALA A 232 29.96 0.67 -2.19
N GLY A 233 29.12 1.70 -2.33
CA GLY A 233 29.46 3.07 -2.77
C GLY A 233 30.34 3.22 -4.01
N GLN A 234 29.70 3.53 -5.14
CA GLN A 234 30.30 4.44 -6.13
C GLN A 234 29.71 5.83 -5.94
#